data_AF-A0A955XW71-F1
#
_entry.id   AF-A0A955XW71-F1
#
_cell.length_a   1.000
_cell.length_b   1.000
_cell.length_c   1.000
_cell.angle_alpha   90.00
_cell.angle_beta   90.00
_cell.angle_gamma   90.00
#
_symmetry.space_group_name_H-M   'P 1'
#
loop_
_entity.id
_entity.type
_entity.pdbx_description
1 polymer ?
#
loop_
_entity_poly.entity_id
_entity_poly.type
_entity_poly.pdbx_seq_one_letter_code
_entity_poly.pdbx_strand_id
1 'polypeptide(L)' 'MNAQQLLEMALLDSCGLLEPDELERFETAFTQAPESIKAQIRREQSRFADQSELLPDVSPRPELRRLVVDA' A
#
# COMPACT_ATOMS: atom_id res chain seq x y z
N MET A 1 -12.01 -6.54 14.02
CA MET A 1 -11.50 -7.21 12.80
C MET A 1 -10.53 -8.30 13.23
N ASN A 2 -10.58 -9.49 12.63
CA ASN A 2 -9.60 -10.54 12.92
C ASN A 2 -8.36 -10.40 12.01
N ALA A 3 -7.29 -11.15 12.28
CA ALA A 3 -6.05 -11.05 11.52
C ALA A 3 -6.20 -11.43 10.04
N GLN A 4 -7.09 -12.36 9.71
CA GLN A 4 -7.36 -12.75 8.32
C GLN A 4 -8.02 -11.61 7.54
N GLN A 5 -9.08 -11.02 8.08
CA GLN A 5 -9.79 -9.90 7.46
C GLN A 5 -8.86 -8.70 7.27
N LEU A 6 -8.00 -8.43 8.26
CA LEU A 6 -7.02 -7.35 8.19
C LEU A 6 -5.98 -7.60 7.08
N LEU A 7 -5.58 -8.85 6.86
CA LEU A 7 -4.72 -9.23 5.75
C LEU A 7 -5.40 -9.08 4.39
N GLU A 8 -6.66 -9.50 4.26
CA GLU A 8 -7.43 -9.36 3.02
C GLU A 8 -7.59 -7.89 2.63
N MET A 9 -7.94 -7.03 3.59
CA MET A 9 -8.03 -5.59 3.37
C MET A 9 -6.69 -4.96 3.04
N ALA A 10 -5.59 -5.43 3.64
CA ALA A 10 -4.25 -4.93 3.33
C ALA A 10 -3.85 -5.12 1.86
N LEU A 11 -4.31 -6.20 1.24
CA LEU A 11 -4.08 -6.45 -0.19
C LEU A 11 -4.82 -5.44 -1.06
N LEU A 12 -6.08 -5.17 -0.74
CA LEU A 12 -6.87 -4.17 -1.45
C LEU A 12 -6.30 -2.76 -1.25
N ASP A 13 -5.86 -2.44 -0.03
CA ASP A 13 -5.17 -1.19 0.30
C ASP A 13 -3.92 -0.98 -0.55
N SER A 14 -3.10 -2.04 -0.72
CA SER A 14 -1.86 -1.95 -1.53
C SER A 14 -2.11 -1.60 -3.00
N CYS A 15 -3.31 -1.89 -3.49
CA CYS A 15 -3.76 -1.56 -4.85
C CYS A 15 -4.59 -0.27 -4.92
N GLY A 16 -4.86 0.39 -3.78
CA GLY A 16 -5.73 1.57 -3.70
C GLY A 16 -7.21 1.25 -4.00
N LEU A 17 -7.66 0.05 -3.65
CA LEU A 17 -9.02 -0.45 -3.97
C LEU A 17 -10.00 -0.40 -2.80
N LEU A 18 -9.59 0.08 -1.63
CA LEU A 18 -10.50 0.25 -0.50
C LEU A 18 -11.37 1.50 -0.68
N GLU A 19 -12.67 1.35 -0.42
CA GLU A 19 -13.56 2.50 -0.29
C GLU A 19 -13.20 3.34 0.95
N PRO A 20 -13.54 4.63 1.02
CA PRO A 20 -13.10 5.51 2.10
C PRO A 20 -13.43 5.01 3.52
N ASP A 21 -14.61 4.42 3.71
CA ASP A 21 -15.02 3.86 5.00
C ASP A 21 -14.33 2.52 5.30
N GLU A 22 -13.93 1.77 4.28
CA GLU A 22 -13.12 0.56 4.43
C GLU A 22 -11.69 0.90 4.80
N LEU A 23 -11.11 1.92 4.18
CA LEU A 23 -9.77 2.44 4.51
C LEU A 23 -9.72 2.90 5.97
N GLU A 24 -10.69 3.69 6.42
CA GLU A 24 -10.76 4.14 7.81
C GLU A 24 -10.83 2.97 8.80
N ARG A 25 -11.66 1.96 8.48
CA ARG A 25 -11.79 0.74 9.29
C ARG A 25 -10.50 -0.07 9.30
N PHE A 26 -9.82 -0.18 8.17
CA PHE A 26 -8.52 -0.84 8.04
C PHE A 26 -7.45 -0.15 8.90
N GLU A 27 -7.27 1.16 8.74
CA GLU A 27 -6.27 1.95 9.45
C GLU A 27 -6.47 1.89 10.98
N THR A 28 -7.72 1.96 11.42
CA THR A 28 -8.08 1.81 12.84
C THR A 28 -7.67 0.43 13.37
N ALA A 29 -8.03 -0.64 12.65
CA ALA A 29 -7.72 -2.01 13.07
C ALA A 29 -6.22 -2.33 12.97
N PHE A 30 -5.53 -1.81 11.95
CA PHE A 30 -4.09 -1.93 11.77
C PHE A 30 -3.34 -1.29 12.95
N THR A 31 -3.74 -0.08 13.34
CA THR A 31 -3.12 0.65 14.47
C THR A 31 -3.23 -0.13 15.78
N GLN A 32 -4.35 -0.81 16.00
CA GLN A 32 -4.63 -1.61 17.21
C GLN A 32 -4.04 -3.03 17.16
N ALA A 33 -3.55 -3.50 16.02
CA ALA A 33 -3.05 -4.85 15.86
C ALA A 33 -1.73 -5.09 16.63
N PRO A 34 -1.42 -6.32 17.04
CA PRO A 34 -0.10 -6.67 17.57
C PRO A 34 1.01 -6.37 16.56
N GLU A 35 2.21 -6.03 17.03
CA GLU A 35 3.34 -5.70 16.15
C GLU A 35 3.73 -6.84 15.20
N SER A 36 3.59 -8.10 15.63
CA SER A 36 3.81 -9.25 14.74
C SER A 36 2.85 -9.27 13.55
N ILE A 37 1.60 -8.87 13.76
CA ILE A 37 0.58 -8.78 12.71
C ILE A 37 0.84 -7.57 11.81
N LYS A 38 1.18 -6.41 12.40
CA LYS A 38 1.56 -5.23 11.61
C LYS A 38 2.75 -5.51 10.68
N ALA A 39 3.79 -6.16 11.22
CA ALA A 39 4.97 -6.55 10.45
C ALA A 39 4.61 -7.53 9.31
N GLN A 40 3.73 -8.49 9.57
CA GLN A 40 3.22 -9.38 8.54
C GLN A 40 2.46 -8.61 7.45
N ILE A 41 1.54 -7.73 7.82
CA ILE A 41 0.76 -6.91 6.89
C ILE A 41 1.68 -6.09 6.00
N ARG A 42 2.64 -5.35 6.58
CA ARG A 42 3.57 -4.52 5.80
C ARG A 42 4.39 -5.34 4.81
N ARG A 43 4.85 -6.53 5.21
CA ARG A 43 5.56 -7.44 4.29
C ARG A 43 4.70 -7.85 3.11
N GLU A 44 3.45 -8.24 3.35
CA GLU A 44 2.55 -8.63 2.26
C GLU A 44 2.22 -7.41 1.36
N GLN A 45 1.90 -6.24 1.94
CA GLN A 45 1.67 -5.02 1.17
C GLN A 45 2.86 -4.66 0.27
N SER A 46 4.09 -4.74 0.78
CA SER A 46 5.29 -4.50 -0.02
C SER A 46 5.42 -5.51 -1.17
N ARG A 47 5.14 -6.79 -0.92
CA ARG A 47 5.18 -7.83 -1.96
C ARG A 47 4.18 -7.58 -3.09
N PHE A 48 3.01 -7.02 -2.78
CA PHE A 48 1.98 -6.74 -3.78
C PHE A 48 2.12 -5.38 -4.44
N ALA A 49 2.71 -4.39 -3.76
CA ALA A 49 2.98 -3.07 -4.33
C ALA A 49 4.15 -3.08 -5.32
N ASP A 50 5.15 -3.94 -5.10
CA ASP A 50 6.29 -4.09 -6.01
C ASP A 50 5.94 -4.95 -7.23
N GLN A 51 5.20 -4.35 -8.16
CA GLN A 51 4.90 -4.92 -9.48
C GLN A 51 5.72 -4.25 -10.59
N SER A 52 6.86 -3.66 -10.22
CA SER A 52 7.72 -2.92 -11.13
C SER A 52 8.18 -3.78 -12.32
N GLU A 53 8.39 -5.08 -12.11
CA GLU A 53 8.73 -6.06 -13.15
C GLU A 53 7.66 -6.23 -14.24
N LEU A 54 6.39 -5.90 -13.93
CA LEU A 54 5.28 -5.98 -14.89
C LEU A 54 5.10 -4.70 -15.70
N LEU A 55 5.72 -3.60 -15.28
CA LEU A 55 5.56 -2.30 -15.92
C LEU A 55 6.55 -2.14 -17.08
N PRO A 56 6.18 -1.39 -18.13
CA PRO A 56 7.12 -1.07 -19.20
C PRO A 56 8.26 -0.22 -18.65
N ASP A 57 9.48 -0.52 -19.10
CA ASP A 57 10.66 0.28 -18.80
C ASP A 57 10.59 1.62 -19.55
N VAL A 58 10.07 2.65 -18.88
CA VAL A 58 9.92 4.00 -19.41
C VAL A 58 10.66 5.00 -18.54
N SER A 59 11.48 5.84 -19.18
CA SER A 59 12.14 6.95 -18.50
C SER A 59 11.20 8.16 -18.41
N PRO A 60 11.04 8.79 -17.23
CA PRO A 60 10.27 10.02 -17.12
C PRO A 60 10.93 11.15 -17.91
N ARG A 61 10.12 12.09 -18.40
CA ARG A 61 10.64 13.27 -19.11
C ARG A 61 11.50 14.15 -18.18
N PRO A 62 12.63 14.70 -18.63
CA PRO A 62 13.54 15.46 -17.77
C PRO A 62 12.88 16.63 -17.04
N GLU A 63 11.89 17.27 -17.67
CA GLU A 63 11.20 18.43 -17.10
C GLU A 63 10.38 18.07 -15.86
N LEU A 64 9.95 16.81 -15.70
CA LEU A 64 9.19 16.36 -14.52
C LEU A 64 10.00 16.50 -13.24
N ARG A 65 11.31 16.24 -13.28
CA ARG A 65 12.17 16.41 -12.11
C ARG A 65 12.12 17.85 -11.60
N ARG A 66 12.27 18.81 -12.51
CA ARG A 66 12.21 20.24 -12.16
C ARG A 66 10.85 20.62 -11.57
N LEU A 67 9.76 20.04 -12.07
CA LEU A 67 8.40 20.35 -11.61
C LEU A 67 8.03 19.72 -10.26
N VAL A 68 8.64 18.60 -9.88
CA VAL A 68 8.26 17.82 -8.69
C VAL A 68 9.28 17.93 -7.55
N VAL A 69 10.58 18.02 -7.89
CA VAL A 69 11.68 18.00 -6.91
C VAL A 69 12.23 19.40 -6.63
N ASP A 70 12.34 20.23 -7.67
CA ASP A 70 12.98 21.55 -7.57
C ASP A 70 11.98 22.72 -7.44
N ALA A 71 10.68 22.41 -7.41
CA ALA A 71 9.58 23.37 -7.24
C ALA A 71 9.28 23.65 -5.77
#